data_AF-A0A915PVX5-F1
#
_entry.id   AF-A0A915PVX5-F1
#
_cell.length_a   1.000
_cell.length_b   1.000
_cell.length_c   1.000
_cell.angle_alpha   90.00
_cell.angle_beta   90.00
_cell.angle_gamma   90.00
#
_symmetry.space_group_name_H-M   'P 1'
#
loop_
_entity.id
_entity.type
_entity.pdbx_description
1 polymer ?
#
loop_
_entity_poly.entity_id
_entity_poly.type
_entity_poly.pdbx_seq_one_letter_code
_entity_poly.pdbx_strand_id
1 'polypeptide(L)'
;MVTYVADSYARVGSCLEKMALQELDRDLQKELVREALTFEKLKKHESRVATDEELKLGDTLQYYMKDTDAAKDLLYRRMRCLANYEGANKTLERARGRNKDIPKAEAEQSEACKKFEDISEVAKGELLDLKKRRLLAFKKNLADLADLQIKHAKAQIALLEQALSK
;
A
#
# COMPACT_ATOMS: atom_id res chain seq x y z
N MET A 1 -8.99 1.42 11.17
CA MET A 1 -9.44 2.82 11.31
C MET A 1 -10.81 3.07 10.65
N VAL A 2 -11.54 2.04 10.21
CA VAL A 2 -12.67 2.21 9.25
C VAL A 2 -13.96 1.49 9.68
N THR A 3 -14.43 1.68 10.92
CA THR A 3 -15.77 1.16 11.32
C THR A 3 -16.71 2.23 11.85
N TYR A 4 -16.30 3.50 11.95
CA TYR A 4 -17.12 4.53 12.59
C TYR A 4 -18.52 4.67 11.95
N VAL A 5 -18.63 4.55 10.63
CA VAL A 5 -19.91 4.65 9.91
C VAL A 5 -20.77 3.41 10.12
N ALA A 6 -20.19 2.21 10.00
CA ALA A 6 -20.90 0.95 10.26
C ALA A 6 -21.40 0.87 11.71
N ASP A 7 -20.57 1.31 12.67
CA ASP A 7 -20.92 1.39 14.09
C ASP A 7 -22.04 2.41 14.32
N SER A 8 -22.04 3.52 13.58
CA SER A 8 -23.12 4.51 13.62
C SER A 8 -24.43 3.92 13.11
N TYR A 9 -24.41 3.20 11.98
CA TYR A 9 -25.59 2.49 11.47
C TYR A 9 -26.10 1.45 12.47
N ALA A 10 -25.20 0.70 13.12
CA ALA A 10 -25.58 -0.27 14.15
C ALA A 10 -26.29 0.40 15.35
N ARG A 11 -25.79 1.56 15.79
CA ARG A 11 -26.40 2.33 16.90
C ARG A 11 -27.78 2.85 16.53
N VAL A 12 -27.92 3.43 15.34
CA VAL A 12 -29.22 3.95 14.87
C VAL A 12 -30.23 2.82 14.73
N GLY A 13 -29.84 1.69 14.10
CA GLY A 13 -30.70 0.51 14.01
C GLY A 13 -31.17 0.00 15.37
N SER A 14 -30.26 -0.11 16.35
CA SER A 14 -30.62 -0.53 17.71
C SER A 14 -31.55 0.44 18.43
N CYS A 15 -31.40 1.75 18.21
CA CYS A 15 -32.33 2.74 18.76
C CYS A 15 -33.74 2.57 18.17
N LEU A 16 -33.84 2.37 16.85
CA LEU A 16 -35.12 2.16 16.16
C LEU A 16 -35.82 0.88 16.65
N GLU A 17 -35.08 -0.21 16.88
CA GLU A 17 -35.64 -1.43 17.48
C GLU A 17 -36.20 -1.18 18.88
N LYS A 18 -35.47 -0.44 19.73
CA LYS A 18 -35.94 -0.10 21.08
C LYS A 18 -37.18 0.79 21.06
N MET A 19 -37.25 1.74 20.13
CA MET A 19 -38.43 2.57 19.93
C MET A 19 -39.62 1.72 19.49
N ALA A 20 -39.41 0.81 18.52
CA ALA A 20 -40.46 -0.10 18.05
C ALA A 20 -41.04 -0.99 19.15
N LEU A 21 -40.23 -1.41 20.14
CA LEU A 21 -40.69 -2.20 21.28
C LEU A 21 -41.62 -1.43 22.22
N GLN A 22 -41.50 -0.10 22.26
CA GLN A 22 -42.29 0.78 23.12
C GLN A 22 -43.49 1.39 22.38
N GLU A 23 -43.56 1.23 21.06
CA GLU A 23 -44.57 1.86 20.21
C GLU A 23 -45.93 1.16 20.31
N LEU A 24 -46.98 1.95 20.52
CA LEU A 24 -48.35 1.46 20.65
C LEU A 24 -49.09 1.45 19.31
N ASP A 25 -48.76 2.39 18.42
CA ASP A 25 -49.29 2.41 17.06
C ASP A 25 -48.67 1.28 16.24
N ARG A 26 -49.52 0.38 15.74
CA ARG A 26 -49.06 -0.83 15.03
C ARG A 26 -48.44 -0.54 13.69
N ASP A 27 -48.85 0.52 13.01
CA ASP A 27 -48.31 0.86 11.70
C ASP A 27 -46.97 1.60 11.87
N LEU A 28 -46.88 2.52 12.84
CA LEU A 28 -45.60 3.13 13.20
C LEU A 28 -44.59 2.10 13.73
N GLN A 29 -45.04 1.14 14.55
CA GLN A 29 -44.19 0.03 15.02
C GLN A 29 -43.60 -0.77 13.85
N LYS A 30 -44.39 -1.10 12.82
CA LYS A 30 -43.90 -1.81 11.62
C LYS A 30 -42.89 -0.97 10.84
N GLU A 31 -43.15 0.33 10.70
CA GLU A 31 -42.23 1.26 10.02
C GLU A 31 -40.87 1.32 10.74
N LEU A 32 -40.86 1.49 12.07
CA LEU A 32 -39.64 1.51 12.88
C LEU A 32 -38.84 0.21 12.77
N VAL A 33 -39.51 -0.96 12.80
CA VAL A 33 -38.83 -2.26 12.59
C VAL A 33 -38.24 -2.34 11.18
N ARG A 34 -38.97 -1.87 10.16
CA ARG A 34 -38.47 -1.85 8.77
C ARG A 34 -37.25 -0.96 8.64
N GLU A 35 -37.26 0.22 9.23
CA GLU A 35 -36.11 1.14 9.23
C GLU A 35 -34.91 0.54 9.95
N ALA A 36 -35.11 -0.10 11.11
CA ALA A 36 -34.04 -0.81 11.81
C ALA A 36 -33.38 -1.88 10.93
N LEU A 37 -34.18 -2.67 10.21
CA LEU A 37 -33.67 -3.66 9.25
C LEU A 37 -32.87 -3.01 8.11
N THR A 38 -33.28 -1.84 7.63
CA THR A 38 -32.53 -1.07 6.62
C THR A 38 -31.16 -0.65 7.17
N PHE A 39 -31.09 -0.16 8.41
CA PHE A 39 -29.81 0.20 9.03
C PHE A 39 -28.88 -1.01 9.24
N GLU A 40 -29.41 -2.20 9.55
CA GLU A 40 -28.58 -3.40 9.62
C GLU A 40 -28.04 -3.81 8.23
N LYS A 41 -28.82 -3.61 7.15
CA LYS A 41 -28.31 -3.80 5.77
C LYS A 41 -27.25 -2.77 5.41
N LEU A 42 -27.45 -1.50 5.76
CA LEU A 42 -26.47 -0.41 5.53
C LEU A 42 -25.16 -0.67 6.28
N LYS A 43 -25.23 -1.08 7.54
CA LYS A 43 -24.06 -1.49 8.32
C LYS A 43 -23.27 -2.60 7.62
N LYS A 44 -23.93 -3.68 7.19
CA LYS A 44 -23.27 -4.79 6.48
C LYS A 44 -22.63 -4.32 5.18
N HIS A 45 -23.31 -3.43 4.45
CA HIS A 45 -22.75 -2.84 3.24
C HIS A 45 -21.47 -2.05 3.56
N GLU A 46 -21.54 -1.14 4.52
CA GLU A 46 -20.42 -0.29 4.95
C GLU A 46 -19.22 -1.11 5.43
N SER A 47 -19.44 -2.16 6.23
CA SER A 47 -18.36 -3.06 6.65
C SER A 47 -17.66 -3.73 5.47
N ARG A 48 -18.41 -4.06 4.40
CA ARG A 48 -17.85 -4.61 3.17
C ARG A 48 -17.08 -3.55 2.39
N VAL A 49 -17.60 -2.33 2.25
CA VAL A 49 -16.87 -1.20 1.62
C VAL A 49 -15.51 -1.03 2.28
N ALA A 50 -15.50 -0.91 3.61
CA ALA A 50 -14.28 -0.73 4.39
C ALA A 50 -13.25 -1.85 4.12
N THR A 51 -13.72 -3.11 4.11
CA THR A 51 -12.86 -4.27 3.87
C THR A 51 -12.30 -4.28 2.44
N ASP A 52 -13.16 -4.06 1.44
CA ASP A 52 -12.78 -4.09 0.03
C ASP A 52 -11.77 -2.97 -0.30
N GLU A 53 -11.98 -1.76 0.23
CA GLU A 53 -11.06 -0.63 0.07
C GLU A 53 -9.72 -0.86 0.79
N GLU A 54 -9.76 -1.36 2.03
CA GLU A 54 -8.56 -1.66 2.81
C GLU A 54 -7.71 -2.73 2.13
N LEU A 55 -8.32 -3.80 1.62
CA LEU A 55 -7.62 -4.84 0.87
C LEU A 55 -6.99 -4.27 -0.41
N LYS A 56 -7.76 -3.50 -1.20
CA LYS A 56 -7.30 -2.94 -2.47
C LYS A 56 -6.10 -2.00 -2.30
N LEU A 57 -6.10 -1.18 -1.26
CA LEU A 57 -5.00 -0.26 -0.95
C LEU A 57 -3.83 -0.98 -0.26
N GLY A 58 -4.13 -1.85 0.70
CA GLY A 58 -3.17 -2.58 1.52
C GLY A 58 -2.21 -3.43 0.68
N ASP A 59 -2.73 -4.25 -0.23
CA ASP A 59 -1.92 -5.11 -1.09
C ASP A 59 -0.93 -4.30 -1.94
N THR A 60 -1.39 -3.16 -2.46
CA THR A 60 -0.60 -2.28 -3.31
C THR A 60 0.53 -1.62 -2.52
N LEU A 61 0.24 -1.12 -1.32
CA LEU A 61 1.25 -0.52 -0.45
C LEU A 61 2.28 -1.55 0.00
N GLN A 62 1.86 -2.76 0.40
CA GLN A 62 2.76 -3.83 0.81
C GLN A 62 3.70 -4.27 -0.32
N TYR A 63 3.19 -4.38 -1.55
CA TYR A 63 4.01 -4.66 -2.73
C TYR A 63 5.11 -3.60 -2.89
N TYR A 64 4.79 -2.31 -2.77
CA TYR A 64 5.79 -1.24 -2.89
C TYR A 64 6.76 -1.16 -1.72
N MET A 65 6.34 -1.50 -0.50
CA MET A 65 7.26 -1.61 0.63
C MET A 65 8.36 -2.62 0.31
N LYS A 66 7.99 -3.82 -0.16
CA LYS A 66 8.94 -4.87 -0.53
C LYS A 66 9.88 -4.45 -1.67
N ASP A 67 9.35 -3.84 -2.72
CA ASP A 67 10.15 -3.37 -3.88
C ASP A 67 11.10 -2.22 -3.46
N THR A 68 10.65 -1.35 -2.55
CA THR A 68 11.49 -0.29 -1.97
C THR A 68 12.60 -0.85 -1.10
N ASP A 69 12.32 -1.89 -0.30
CA ASP A 69 13.33 -2.54 0.52
C ASP A 69 14.38 -3.27 -0.32
N ALA A 70 13.98 -3.93 -1.42
CA ALA A 70 14.92 -4.50 -2.38
C ALA A 70 15.84 -3.43 -3.00
N ALA A 71 15.31 -2.25 -3.32
CA ALA A 71 16.11 -1.14 -3.83
C ALA A 71 17.08 -0.57 -2.78
N LYS A 72 16.67 -0.51 -1.50
CA LYS A 72 17.57 -0.14 -0.40
C LYS A 72 18.71 -1.14 -0.26
N ASP A 73 18.41 -2.44 -0.32
CA ASP A 73 19.42 -3.50 -0.26
C ASP A 73 20.42 -3.42 -1.41
N LEU A 74 19.95 -3.12 -2.62
CA LEU A 74 20.81 -2.90 -3.79
C LEU A 74 21.75 -1.71 -3.59
N LEU A 75 21.21 -0.58 -3.11
CA LEU A 75 22.01 0.61 -2.78
C LEU A 75 23.04 0.33 -1.68
N TYR A 76 22.67 -0.48 -0.69
CA TYR A 76 23.57 -0.90 0.38
C TYR A 76 24.73 -1.77 -0.15
N ARG A 77 24.45 -2.73 -1.03
CA ARG A 77 25.49 -3.52 -1.70
C ARG A 77 26.41 -2.64 -2.54
N ARG A 78 25.86 -1.69 -3.29
CA ARG A 78 26.64 -0.71 -4.06
C ARG A 78 27.56 0.11 -3.16
N MET A 79 27.04 0.58 -2.02
CA MET A 79 27.83 1.33 -1.04
C MET A 79 29.01 0.51 -0.51
N ARG A 80 28.82 -0.78 -0.24
CA ARG A 80 29.92 -1.68 0.15
C ARG A 80 30.96 -1.86 -0.96
N CYS A 81 30.53 -2.02 -2.22
CA CYS A 81 31.45 -2.10 -3.35
C CYS A 81 32.28 -0.81 -3.50
N LEU A 82 31.67 0.36 -3.30
CA LEU A 82 32.39 1.64 -3.30
C LEU A 82 33.44 1.70 -2.19
N ALA A 83 33.08 1.34 -0.96
CA ALA A 83 34.01 1.33 0.16
C ALA A 83 35.21 0.38 -0.09
N ASN A 84 34.95 -0.79 -0.68
CA ASN A 84 36.00 -1.73 -1.07
C ASN A 84 36.92 -1.15 -2.15
N TYR A 85 36.34 -0.50 -3.16
CA TYR A 85 37.09 0.18 -4.22
C TYR A 85 37.98 1.30 -3.66
N GLU A 86 37.44 2.17 -2.82
CA GLU A 86 38.21 3.23 -2.15
C GLU A 86 39.34 2.66 -1.26
N GLY A 87 39.08 1.54 -0.58
CA GLY A 87 40.07 0.82 0.22
C GLY A 87 41.21 0.23 -0.64
N ALA A 88 40.87 -0.40 -1.77
CA ALA A 88 41.84 -0.92 -2.72
C ALA A 88 42.68 0.21 -3.34
N ASN A 89 42.05 1.34 -3.67
CA ASN A 89 42.73 2.52 -4.19
C ASN A 89 43.76 3.07 -3.18
N LYS A 90 43.40 3.20 -1.89
CA LYS A 90 44.35 3.59 -0.83
C LYS A 90 45.51 2.59 -0.68
N THR A 91 45.25 1.30 -0.88
CA THR A 91 46.28 0.25 -0.80
C THR A 91 47.26 0.34 -1.96
N LEU A 92 46.76 0.60 -3.17
CA LEU A 92 47.58 0.85 -4.35
C LEU A 92 48.49 2.07 -4.17
N GLU A 93 47.96 3.19 -3.67
CA GLU A 93 48.77 4.39 -3.41
C GLU A 93 49.90 4.14 -2.41
N ARG A 94 49.67 3.30 -1.38
CA ARG A 94 50.72 2.89 -0.45
C ARG A 94 51.77 1.98 -1.10
N ALA A 95 51.35 1.05 -1.97
CA ALA A 95 52.25 0.16 -2.70
C ALA A 95 53.17 0.97 -3.64
N ARG A 96 52.61 1.96 -4.34
CA ARG A 96 53.35 2.92 -5.17
C ARG A 96 54.35 3.73 -4.34
N GLY A 97 53.91 4.30 -3.21
CA GLY A 97 54.80 5.06 -2.32
C GLY A 97 55.96 4.26 -1.72
N ARG A 98 55.81 2.93 -1.58
CA ARG A 98 56.87 2.01 -1.08
C ARG A 98 57.65 1.33 -2.19
N ASN A 99 57.27 1.54 -3.45
CA ASN A 99 57.78 0.86 -4.63
C ASN A 99 57.81 -0.68 -4.51
N LYS A 100 56.75 -1.24 -3.92
CA LYS A 100 56.64 -2.68 -3.60
C LYS A 100 55.21 -3.19 -3.82
N ASP A 101 55.08 -4.41 -4.32
CA ASP A 101 53.80 -5.13 -4.52
C ASP A 101 52.80 -4.41 -5.45
N ILE A 102 53.27 -3.48 -6.29
CA ILE A 102 52.44 -2.65 -7.16
C ILE A 102 51.54 -3.49 -8.09
N PRO A 103 52.05 -4.50 -8.84
CA PRO A 103 51.21 -5.24 -9.80
C PRO A 103 50.04 -5.96 -9.14
N LYS A 104 50.25 -6.45 -7.90
CA LYS A 104 49.20 -7.11 -7.12
C LYS A 104 48.13 -6.10 -6.67
N ALA A 105 48.54 -4.96 -6.13
CA ALA A 105 47.61 -3.93 -5.68
C ALA A 105 46.82 -3.31 -6.85
N GLU A 106 47.43 -3.20 -8.04
CA GLU A 106 46.74 -2.75 -9.26
C GLU A 106 45.68 -3.76 -9.72
N ALA A 107 45.98 -5.06 -9.69
CA ALA A 107 45.00 -6.09 -10.03
C ALA A 107 43.80 -6.08 -9.05
N GLU A 108 44.07 -5.98 -7.74
CA GLU A 108 43.03 -5.92 -6.70
C GLU A 108 42.16 -4.66 -6.82
N GLN A 109 42.76 -3.50 -7.13
CA GLN A 109 42.03 -2.26 -7.37
C GLN A 109 41.17 -2.34 -8.63
N SER A 110 41.70 -2.91 -9.72
CA SER A 110 40.97 -3.06 -10.98
C SER A 110 39.75 -3.98 -10.82
N GLU A 111 39.90 -5.08 -10.08
CA GLU A 111 38.79 -5.98 -9.77
C GLU A 111 37.71 -5.29 -8.91
N ALA A 112 38.12 -4.51 -7.89
CA ALA A 112 37.19 -3.76 -7.05
C ALA A 112 36.47 -2.65 -7.83
N CYS A 113 37.16 -1.96 -8.74
CA CYS A 113 36.58 -0.95 -9.64
C CYS A 113 35.50 -1.57 -10.52
N LYS A 114 35.83 -2.67 -11.21
CA LYS A 114 34.88 -3.37 -12.08
C LYS A 114 33.62 -3.80 -11.33
N LYS A 115 33.76 -4.40 -10.14
CA LYS A 115 32.61 -4.78 -9.29
C LYS A 115 31.73 -3.59 -8.91
N PHE A 116 32.34 -2.42 -8.64
CA PHE A 116 31.60 -1.20 -8.32
C PHE A 116 30.90 -0.60 -9.54
N GLU A 117 31.51 -0.64 -10.72
CA GLU A 117 30.92 -0.19 -11.98
C GLU A 117 29.74 -1.08 -12.37
N ASP A 118 29.93 -2.40 -12.36
CA ASP A 118 28.89 -3.39 -12.71
C ASP A 118 27.63 -3.19 -11.84
N ILE A 119 27.79 -3.07 -10.51
CA ILE A 119 26.64 -2.86 -9.61
C ILE A 119 26.05 -1.45 -9.74
N SER A 120 26.84 -0.45 -10.14
CA SER A 120 26.35 0.92 -10.34
C SER A 120 25.44 1.00 -11.57
N GLU A 121 25.79 0.32 -12.65
CA GLU A 121 24.94 0.27 -13.85
C GLU A 121 23.63 -0.47 -13.58
N VAL A 122 23.69 -1.62 -12.88
CA VAL A 122 22.48 -2.33 -12.44
C VAL A 122 21.62 -1.44 -11.54
N ALA A 123 22.20 -0.80 -10.53
CA ALA A 123 21.46 0.08 -9.62
C ALA A 123 20.78 1.25 -10.34
N LYS A 124 21.45 1.84 -11.34
CA LYS A 124 20.88 2.94 -12.13
C LYS A 124 19.67 2.48 -12.94
N GLY A 125 19.76 1.31 -13.59
CA GLY A 125 18.64 0.71 -14.33
C GLY A 125 17.46 0.41 -13.41
N GLU A 126 17.71 -0.33 -12.33
CA GLU A 126 16.68 -0.76 -11.39
C GLU A 126 15.94 0.40 -10.74
N LEU A 127 16.64 1.48 -10.37
CA LEU A 127 16.00 2.66 -9.75
C LEU A 127 15.11 3.43 -10.74
N LEU A 128 15.50 3.50 -12.02
CA LEU A 128 14.67 4.13 -13.06
C LEU A 128 13.41 3.30 -13.29
N ASP A 129 13.55 1.98 -13.36
CA ASP A 129 12.43 1.09 -13.61
C ASP A 129 11.51 0.97 -12.39
N LEU A 130 12.05 0.96 -11.17
CA LEU A 130 11.28 1.08 -9.93
C LEU A 130 10.38 2.32 -9.96
N LYS A 131 10.92 3.49 -10.33
CA LYS A 131 10.14 4.73 -10.42
C LYS A 131 9.00 4.62 -11.43
N LYS A 132 9.25 4.04 -12.61
CA LYS A 132 8.23 3.84 -13.66
C LYS A 132 7.16 2.85 -13.21
N ARG A 133 7.57 1.66 -12.75
CA ARG A 133 6.67 0.60 -12.27
C ARG A 133 5.77 1.11 -11.14
N ARG A 134 6.34 1.80 -10.16
CA ARG A 134 5.59 2.40 -9.04
C ARG A 134 4.56 3.41 -9.52
N LEU A 135 4.94 4.32 -10.42
CA LEU A 135 4.01 5.34 -10.91
C LEU A 135 2.83 4.72 -11.66
N LEU A 136 3.10 3.78 -12.57
CA LEU A 136 2.07 3.15 -13.39
C LEU A 136 1.09 2.35 -12.53
N ALA A 137 1.60 1.50 -11.64
CA ALA A 137 0.74 0.67 -10.83
C ALA A 137 0.00 1.48 -9.75
N PHE A 138 0.55 2.59 -9.22
CA PHE A 138 -0.16 3.46 -8.28
C PHE A 138 -1.31 4.19 -8.97
N LYS A 139 -1.08 4.73 -10.18
CA LYS A 139 -2.14 5.33 -10.99
C LYS A 139 -3.26 4.33 -11.29
N LYS A 140 -2.90 3.11 -11.70
CA LYS A 140 -3.88 2.06 -11.97
C LYS A 140 -4.67 1.70 -10.71
N ASN A 141 -4.00 1.53 -9.57
CA ASN A 141 -4.67 1.20 -8.32
C ASN A 141 -5.67 2.28 -7.89
N LEU A 142 -5.30 3.55 -7.98
CA LEU A 142 -6.22 4.65 -7.66
C LEU A 142 -7.44 4.70 -8.60
N ALA A 143 -7.23 4.45 -9.90
CA ALA A 143 -8.34 4.36 -10.85
C ALA A 143 -9.28 3.19 -10.50
N ASP A 144 -8.72 2.01 -10.26
CA ASP A 144 -9.50 0.83 -9.86
C ASP A 144 -10.24 1.05 -8.52
N LEU A 145 -9.63 1.76 -7.57
CA LEU A 145 -10.24 2.10 -6.28
C LEU A 145 -11.41 3.07 -6.47
N ALA A 146 -11.25 4.09 -7.31
CA ALA A 146 -12.34 5.01 -7.64
C ALA A 146 -13.51 4.27 -8.32
N ASP A 147 -13.23 3.35 -9.24
CA ASP A 147 -14.26 2.53 -9.87
C ASP A 147 -14.98 1.62 -8.85
N LEU A 148 -14.24 1.07 -7.89
CA LEU A 148 -14.80 0.28 -6.80
C LEU A 148 -15.71 1.13 -5.90
N GLN A 149 -15.27 2.34 -5.52
CA GLN A 149 -16.03 3.31 -4.74
C GLN A 149 -17.34 3.70 -5.44
N ILE A 150 -17.29 3.95 -6.75
CA ILE A 150 -18.50 4.24 -7.55
C ILE A 150 -19.48 3.06 -7.51
N LYS A 151 -18.99 1.81 -7.59
CA LYS A 151 -19.84 0.61 -7.48
C LYS A 151 -20.49 0.50 -6.10
N HIS A 152 -19.73 0.74 -5.03
CA HIS A 152 -20.27 0.76 -3.67
C HIS A 152 -21.33 1.85 -3.49
N ALA A 153 -21.05 3.08 -3.92
CA ALA A 153 -22.00 4.19 -3.86
C ALA A 153 -23.30 3.87 -4.60
N LYS A 154 -23.23 3.30 -5.81
CA LYS A 154 -24.42 2.86 -6.57
C LYS A 154 -25.22 1.80 -5.83
N ALA A 155 -24.55 0.83 -5.22
CA ALA A 155 -25.20 -0.23 -4.45
C ALA A 155 -25.86 0.31 -3.16
N GLN A 156 -25.24 1.29 -2.51
CA GLN A 156 -25.82 1.98 -1.36
C GLN A 156 -27.06 2.81 -1.76
N ILE A 157 -26.99 3.54 -2.88
CA ILE A 157 -28.15 4.26 -3.44
C ILE A 157 -29.31 3.31 -3.70
N ALA A 158 -29.07 2.18 -4.38
CA ALA A 158 -30.12 1.20 -4.67
C ALA A 158 -30.76 0.62 -3.40
N LEU A 159 -29.97 0.41 -2.34
CA LEU A 159 -30.47 -0.05 -1.03
C LEU A 159 -31.38 1.00 -0.38
N LEU A 160 -30.99 2.27 -0.44
CA LEU A 160 -31.79 3.38 0.08
C LEU A 160 -33.06 3.61 -0.74
N GLU A 161 -33.00 3.53 -2.06
CA GLU A 161 -34.17 3.59 -2.94
C GLU A 161 -35.17 2.48 -2.61
N GLN A 162 -34.70 1.25 -2.40
CA GLN A 162 -35.55 0.14 -1.97
C GLN A 162 -36.20 0.39 -0.60
N ALA A 163 -35.50 1.06 0.31
CA ALA A 163 -36.05 1.39 1.63
C ALA A 163 -37.13 2.49 1.55
N LEU A 164 -37.03 3.38 0.56
CA LEU A 164 -37.97 4.48 0.32
C LEU A 164 -39.16 4.08 -0.56
N SER A 165 -38.98 3.12 -1.47
CA SER A 165 -40.06 2.59 -2.29
C SER A 165 -41.05 1.84 -1.40
N LYS A 166 -42.22 2.44 -1.18
CA LYS A 166 -43.33 1.89 -0.41
C LYS A 166 -43.88 0.61 -1.03
#